data_AF-A0A0M0LMK0-F1
#
_entry.id   AF-A0A0M0LMK0-F1
#
_cell.length_a   1.000
_cell.length_b   1.000
_cell.length_c   1.000
_cell.angle_alpha   90.00
_cell.angle_beta   90.00
_cell.angle_gamma   90.00
#
_symmetry.space_group_name_H-M   'P 1'
#
loop_
_entity.id
_entity.type
_entity.pdbx_description
1 polymer ?
#
loop_
_entity_poly.entity_id
_entity_poly.type
_entity_poly.pdbx_seq_one_letter_code
_entity_poly.pdbx_strand_id
1 'polypeptide(L)'
;MSYDFIWLGCCILVAGYLIGNGLKNFGNPNAKSLLDILNEEEEIELVAAKELHVFLNVPKEATNNFISEHPEVPFIEMNGHIFFQKQRISEWLERQ
;
A
#
# COMPACT_ATOMS: atom_id res chain seq x y z
N MET A 1 -17.63 -31.17 -24.53
CA MET A 1 -19.10 -31.01 -24.51
C MET A 1 -19.63 -30.50 -23.18
N SER A 2 -19.44 -31.16 -22.03
CA SER A 2 -20.02 -30.66 -20.75
C SER A 2 -19.27 -29.48 -20.11
N TYR A 3 -17.95 -29.39 -20.27
CA TYR A 3 -17.14 -28.31 -19.68
C TYR A 3 -17.16 -27.01 -20.49
N ASP A 4 -17.53 -27.07 -21.77
CA ASP A 4 -17.51 -25.89 -22.67
C ASP A 4 -18.56 -24.87 -22.24
N PHE A 5 -19.74 -25.33 -21.81
CA PHE A 5 -20.79 -24.46 -21.28
C PHE A 5 -20.46 -23.90 -19.89
N ILE A 6 -19.73 -24.65 -19.07
CA ILE A 6 -19.26 -24.17 -17.76
C ILE A 6 -18.24 -23.04 -17.97
N TRP A 7 -17.27 -23.24 -18.87
CA TRP A 7 -16.28 -22.23 -19.21
C TRP A 7 -16.91 -20.98 -19.84
N LEU A 8 -17.85 -21.17 -20.77
CA LEU A 8 -18.61 -20.08 -21.37
C LEU A 8 -19.38 -19.28 -20.30
N GLY A 9 -20.03 -19.98 -19.36
CA GLY A 9 -20.72 -19.35 -18.23
C GLY A 9 -19.77 -18.52 -17.35
N CYS A 10 -18.60 -19.05 -17.03
CA CYS A 10 -17.57 -18.32 -16.28
C CYS A 10 -17.12 -17.05 -17.02
N CYS A 11 -16.87 -17.13 -18.33
CA CYS A 11 -16.48 -15.96 -19.13
C CYS A 11 -17.57 -14.89 -19.17
N ILE A 12 -18.84 -15.30 -19.32
CA ILE A 12 -19.98 -14.36 -19.31
C ILE A 12 -20.12 -13.68 -17.95
N LEU A 13 -19.95 -14.43 -16.86
CA LEU A 13 -20.01 -13.89 -15.51
C LEU A 13 -18.89 -12.87 -15.26
N VAL A 14 -17.65 -13.19 -15.66
CA VAL A 14 -16.51 -12.26 -15.56
C VAL A 14 -16.77 -11.02 -16.42
N ALA A 15 -17.20 -11.17 -17.67
CA ALA A 15 -17.50 -10.04 -18.55
C ALA A 15 -18.60 -9.14 -17.99
N GLY A 16 -19.68 -9.71 -17.45
CA GLY A 16 -20.76 -8.97 -16.81
C GLY A 16 -20.28 -8.16 -15.59
N TYR A 17 -19.42 -8.76 -14.76
CA TYR A 17 -18.82 -8.06 -13.63
C TYR A 17 -17.93 -6.89 -14.08
N LEU A 18 -17.08 -7.09 -15.10
CA LEU A 18 -16.20 -6.06 -15.64
C LEU A 18 -16.98 -4.88 -16.23
N ILE A 19 -18.01 -5.16 -17.03
CA ILE A 19 -18.86 -4.12 -17.64
C ILE A 19 -19.63 -3.36 -16.56
N GLY A 20 -20.23 -4.08 -15.60
CA GLY A 20 -20.96 -3.47 -14.49
C GLY A 20 -20.09 -2.55 -13.64
N ASN A 21 -18.87 -2.99 -13.29
CA ASN A 21 -17.92 -2.18 -12.53
C ASN A 21 -17.41 -0.98 -13.34
N GLY A 22 -17.16 -1.16 -14.64
CA GLY A 22 -16.77 -0.08 -15.55
C GLY A 22 -17.83 1.01 -15.67
N LEU A 23 -19.12 0.64 -15.77
CA LEU A 23 -20.23 1.60 -15.79
C LEU A 23 -20.40 2.30 -14.44
N LYS A 24 -20.32 1.57 -13.32
CA LYS A 24 -20.47 2.14 -11.97
C LYS A 24 -19.44 3.24 -11.67
N ASN A 25 -18.26 3.11 -12.24
CA ASN A 25 -17.13 4.02 -12.04
C ASN A 25 -16.94 5.02 -13.19
N PHE A 26 -17.82 5.01 -14.19
CA PHE A 26 -17.74 5.91 -15.34
C PHE A 26 -17.95 7.37 -14.91
N GLY A 27 -16.93 8.20 -15.12
CA GLY A 27 -16.97 9.63 -14.77
C GLY A 27 -16.62 9.95 -13.31
N ASN A 28 -16.20 8.97 -12.51
CA ASN A 28 -15.66 9.22 -11.17
C ASN A 28 -14.12 9.16 -11.20
N PRO A 29 -13.41 10.31 -11.14
CA PRO A 29 -11.95 10.34 -11.20
C PRO A 29 -11.26 9.72 -9.97
N ASN A 30 -11.99 9.51 -8.88
CA ASN A 30 -11.51 8.86 -7.66
C ASN A 30 -11.98 7.39 -7.54
N ALA A 31 -12.54 6.81 -8.60
CA ALA A 31 -12.97 5.43 -8.55
C ALA A 31 -11.76 4.49 -8.56
N LYS A 32 -11.67 3.61 -7.55
CA LYS A 32 -10.69 2.53 -7.52
C LYS A 32 -10.86 1.66 -8.76
N SER A 33 -9.80 1.57 -9.55
CA SER A 33 -9.68 0.66 -10.68
C SER A 33 -9.76 -0.79 -10.21
N LEU A 34 -10.09 -1.72 -11.10
CA LEU A 34 -9.92 -3.15 -10.81
C LEU A 34 -8.45 -3.50 -10.53
N LEU A 35 -7.52 -2.72 -11.11
CA LEU A 35 -6.12 -2.78 -10.75
C LEU A 35 -5.87 -2.31 -9.32
N ASP A 36 -6.58 -1.32 -8.79
CA ASP A 36 -6.45 -0.83 -7.40
C ASP A 36 -7.15 -1.73 -6.37
N ILE A 37 -7.93 -2.72 -6.82
CA ILE A 37 -8.50 -3.78 -5.97
C ILE A 37 -7.55 -4.98 -5.91
N LEU A 38 -6.77 -5.22 -6.97
CA LEU A 38 -5.77 -6.28 -7.04
C LEU A 38 -4.42 -5.83 -6.48
N ASN A 39 -4.07 -4.57 -6.75
CA ASN A 39 -3.11 -3.78 -5.99
C ASN A 39 -3.90 -3.14 -4.85
N GLU A 40 -4.12 -3.88 -3.75
CA GLU A 40 -4.13 -3.23 -2.44
C GLU A 40 -2.73 -2.62 -2.23
N GLU A 41 -2.37 -1.61 -3.03
CA GLU A 41 -1.33 -0.67 -2.67
C GLU A 41 -1.89 0.01 -1.43
N GLU A 42 -1.51 -0.55 -0.27
CA GLU A 42 -1.55 0.12 1.02
C GLU A 42 -1.23 1.58 0.74
N GLU A 43 -2.20 2.44 1.04
CA GLU A 43 -2.03 3.89 0.98
C GLU A 43 -0.65 4.18 1.56
N ILE A 44 0.25 4.78 0.77
CA ILE A 44 1.65 4.96 1.17
C ILE A 44 1.66 5.93 2.34
N GLU A 45 1.54 5.39 3.56
CA GLU A 45 1.50 6.17 4.77
C GLU A 45 2.92 6.52 5.18
N LEU A 46 3.23 7.81 5.09
CA LEU A 46 4.52 8.37 5.47
C LEU A 46 4.46 8.91 6.89
N VAL A 47 5.47 8.58 7.69
CA VAL A 47 5.69 9.09 9.04
C VAL A 47 6.96 9.91 9.03
N ALA A 48 6.88 11.16 9.48
CA ALA A 48 8.07 11.98 9.62
C ALA A 48 9.00 11.40 10.69
N ALA A 49 10.31 11.49 10.51
CA ALA A 49 11.30 10.97 11.48
C ALA A 49 11.07 11.50 12.90
N LYS A 50 10.65 12.76 13.02
CA LYS A 50 10.28 13.40 14.29
C LYS A 50 9.09 12.74 15.01
N GLU A 51 8.21 12.05 14.28
CA GLU A 51 6.99 11.39 14.75
C GLU A 51 7.15 9.86 14.83
N LEU A 52 8.34 9.34 14.47
CA LEU A 52 8.61 7.90 14.48
C LEU A 52 8.42 7.28 15.87
N HIS A 53 8.76 8.01 16.94
CA HIS A 53 8.53 7.58 18.32
C HIS A 53 7.07 7.28 18.64
N VAL A 54 6.13 8.04 18.07
CA VAL A 54 4.69 7.82 18.24
C VAL A 54 4.27 6.56 17.50
N PHE A 55 4.79 6.37 16.29
CA PHE A 55 4.49 5.20 15.48
C PHE A 55 5.01 3.89 16.11
N LEU A 56 6.26 3.90 16.61
CA LEU A 56 6.89 2.74 17.24
C LEU A 56 6.51 2.55 18.71
N ASN A 57 5.74 3.48 19.29
CA ASN A 57 5.36 3.49 20.71
C ASN A 57 6.57 3.39 21.67
N VAL A 58 7.62 4.17 21.38
CA VAL A 58 8.86 4.24 22.17
C VAL A 58 9.13 5.67 22.64
N PRO A 59 9.97 5.87 23.67
CA PRO A 59 10.38 7.21 24.08
C PRO A 59 11.05 7.96 22.93
N LYS A 60 10.78 9.27 22.81
CA LYS A 60 11.36 10.13 21.76
C LYS A 60 12.90 10.05 21.73
N GLU A 61 13.51 9.97 22.91
CA GLU A 61 14.96 9.84 23.08
C GLU A 61 15.54 8.60 22.39
N ALA A 62 14.79 7.49 22.38
CA ALA A 62 15.22 6.23 21.76
C ALA A 62 15.25 6.32 20.23
N THR A 63 14.43 7.17 19.61
CA THR A 63 14.40 7.35 18.15
C THR A 63 15.26 8.49 17.63
N ASN A 64 15.78 9.37 18.51
CA ASN A 64 16.54 10.54 18.07
C ASN A 64 17.80 10.17 17.28
N ASN A 65 18.43 9.05 17.61
CA ASN A 65 19.65 8.56 16.95
C ASN A 65 19.40 7.42 15.98
N PHE A 66 18.14 7.03 15.75
CA PHE A 66 17.79 5.82 15.00
C PHE A 66 18.39 5.78 13.59
N ILE A 67 18.38 6.92 12.88
CA ILE A 67 18.97 7.05 11.54
C ILE A 67 20.51 6.97 11.58
N SER A 68 21.11 7.53 12.63
CA SER A 68 22.57 7.52 12.81
C SER A 68 23.09 6.14 13.19
N GLU A 69 22.31 5.39 13.97
CA GLU A 69 22.62 4.03 14.42
C GLU A 69 22.37 2.99 13.30
N HIS A 70 21.38 3.23 12.43
CA HIS A 70 20.98 2.34 11.35
C HIS A 70 20.89 3.06 10.00
N PRO A 71 22.01 3.43 9.36
CA PRO A 71 22.02 4.12 8.07
C PRO A 71 21.41 3.28 6.91
N GLU A 72 21.30 1.97 7.08
CA GLU A 72 20.68 1.02 6.15
C GLU A 72 19.14 1.04 6.17
N VAL A 73 18.52 1.73 7.13
CA VAL A 73 17.06 1.76 7.27
C VAL A 73 16.42 2.43 6.05
N PRO A 74 15.30 1.91 5.51
CA PRO A 74 14.65 2.54 4.36
C PRO A 74 13.98 3.87 4.75
N PHE A 75 14.50 4.98 4.25
CA PHE A 75 13.91 6.31 4.41
C PHE A 75 13.78 7.06 3.08
N ILE A 76 12.98 8.11 3.09
CA ILE A 76 12.77 9.03 1.97
C ILE A 76 13.08 10.45 2.46
N GLU A 77 13.87 11.19 1.71
CA GLU A 77 14.12 12.61 1.96
C GLU A 77 13.25 13.47 1.05
N MET A 78 12.45 14.37 1.64
CA MET A 78 11.63 15.34 0.91
C MET A 78 11.76 16.71 1.57
N ASN A 79 12.18 17.73 0.79
CA ASN A 79 12.38 19.09 1.29
C ASN A 79 13.30 19.18 2.53
N GLY A 80 14.34 18.35 2.61
CA GLY A 80 15.25 18.31 3.76
C GLY A 80 14.67 17.68 5.02
N HIS A 81 13.48 17.07 4.93
CA HIS A 81 12.87 16.29 5.99
C HIS A 81 12.93 14.80 5.66
N ILE A 82 13.19 13.99 6.68
CA ILE A 82 13.25 12.54 6.56
C ILE A 82 11.90 11.93 6.92
N PHE A 83 11.43 11.04 6.07
CA PHE A 83 10.18 10.31 6.20
C PHE A 83 10.42 8.81 6.08
N PHE A 84 9.62 8.04 6.80
CA PHE A 84 9.58 6.59 6.76
C PHE A 84 8.23 6.15 6.22
N GLN A 85 8.25 5.22 5.27
CA GLN A 85 7.03 4.53 4.88
C GLN A 85 6.70 3.48 5.94
N LYS A 86 5.52 3.54 6.55
CA LYS A 86 5.12 2.67 7.67
C LYS A 86 5.36 1.20 7.38
N GLN A 87 4.90 0.73 6.22
CA GLN A 87 5.06 -0.66 5.79
C GLN A 87 6.53 -1.06 5.71
N ARG A 88 7.37 -0.26 5.04
CA ARG A 88 8.79 -0.57 4.82
C ARG A 88 9.60 -0.59 6.11
N ILE A 89 9.31 0.31 7.05
CA ILE A 89 10.01 0.31 8.34
C ILE A 89 9.56 -0.85 9.22
N SER A 90 8.27 -1.21 9.20
CA SER A 90 7.75 -2.40 9.90
C SER A 90 8.39 -3.68 9.36
N GLU A 91 8.40 -3.86 8.03
CA GLU A 91 9.05 -5.02 7.40
C GLU A 91 10.55 -5.08 7.67
N TRP A 92 11.23 -3.93 7.74
CA TRP A 92 12.65 -3.89 8.07
C TRP A 92 12.91 -4.30 9.52
N LEU A 93 12.07 -3.83 10.46
CA LEU A 93 12.15 -4.19 11.88
C LEU A 93 11.90 -5.69 12.12
N GLU A 94 10.97 -6.30 11.37
CA GLU A 94 10.68 -7.74 11.45
C GLU A 94 11.80 -8.62 10.92
N ARG A 95 12.71 -8.07 10.10
CA ARG A 95 13.82 -8.80 9.47
C ARG A 95 15.14 -8.71 10.25
N GLN A 96 15.17 -7.96 11.36
CA GLN A 96 16.32 -7.91 12.27
C GLN A 96 16.38 -9.15 13.15
#